data_AF-A0A9Q1UZI9-F1
#
_entry.id   AF-A0A9Q1UZI9-F1
#
_cell.length_a   1.000
_cell.length_b   1.000
_cell.length_c   1.000
_cell.angle_alpha   90.00
_cell.angle_beta   90.00
_cell.angle_gamma   90.00
#
_symmetry.space_group_name_H-M   'P 1'
#
loop_
_entity.id
_entity.type
_entity.pdbx_description
1 polymer ?
#
loop_
_entity_poly.entity_id
_entity_poly.type
_entity_poly.pdbx_seq_one_letter_code
_entity_poly.pdbx_strand_id
1 'polypeptide(L)'
;MEKSKDKNLNILGIILSIIIIGIAVFFASYYFFMHKSLKTYRDNLNIQIENINKINVSVEKFIGLDNLNTEEILNTMQKNISSLQSNLYNIRNLNPTKKYSDNHKNLINGVENNILIYKQVISIVKNKESLNLNSFLNTLEKYKSDTINYYSSVSIKKVKIKLPNETINFLADFKKYIQKLIKTNVDNEISKKQTISFIDYLNDIVIKFNNLKTDYIGNIKQGLTSTGYSSLLNDIAENESALSALKANLSILTIPKNGTPTYESFIKTLESYHSYIQNLKYNLNTEQLTYSSDVIKKDSINKLYESSREDFENVEKDYRKFLDFFNEYKNS
;
A
#
# COMPACT_ATOMS: atom_id res chain seq x y z
N MET A 1 26.77 0.31 102.85
CA MET A 1 25.81 -0.02 101.77
C MET A 1 25.88 0.92 100.57
N GLU A 2 26.30 2.19 100.70
CA GLU A 2 26.46 3.13 99.56
C GLU A 2 27.44 2.68 98.47
N LYS A 3 28.65 2.25 98.82
CA LYS A 3 29.68 1.83 97.83
C LYS A 3 29.26 0.68 96.90
N SER A 4 28.33 -0.18 97.34
CA SER A 4 27.79 -1.28 96.51
C SER A 4 26.75 -0.80 95.51
N LYS A 5 26.00 0.27 95.84
CA LYS A 5 24.99 0.87 94.98
C LYS A 5 25.65 1.64 93.84
N ASP A 6 26.72 2.39 94.14
CA ASP A 6 27.50 3.13 93.14
C ASP A 6 28.23 2.20 92.15
N LYS A 7 28.76 1.07 92.63
CA LYS A 7 29.39 0.07 91.77
C LYS A 7 28.38 -0.57 90.80
N ASN A 8 27.16 -0.84 91.26
CA ASN A 8 26.10 -1.38 90.42
C ASN A 8 25.56 -0.35 89.41
N LEU A 9 25.46 0.93 89.79
CA LEU A 9 25.10 2.03 88.88
C LEU A 9 26.16 2.25 87.79
N ASN A 10 27.44 2.18 88.14
CA ASN A 10 28.54 2.29 87.17
C ASN A 10 28.56 1.11 86.18
N ILE A 11 28.31 -0.12 86.65
CA ILE A 11 28.19 -1.30 85.78
C ILE A 11 26.99 -1.16 84.83
N LEU A 12 25.84 -0.69 85.34
CA LEU A 12 24.64 -0.45 84.53
C LEU A 12 24.90 0.62 83.45
N GLY A 13 25.60 1.71 83.79
CA GLY A 13 25.99 2.77 82.85
C GLY A 13 26.91 2.26 81.73
N ILE A 14 27.84 1.35 82.03
CA ILE A 14 28.71 0.72 81.03
C ILE A 14 27.87 -0.15 80.08
N ILE A 15 26.95 -0.97 80.60
CA ILE A 15 26.08 -1.83 79.78
C ILE A 15 25.20 -0.99 78.84
N LEU A 16 24.58 0.08 79.37
CA LEU A 16 23.77 1.01 78.56
C LEU A 16 24.61 1.69 77.47
N SER A 17 25.84 2.08 77.77
CA SER A 17 26.76 2.68 76.79
C SER A 17 27.11 1.71 75.66
N ILE A 18 27.37 0.44 75.98
CA ILE A 18 27.65 -0.61 74.99
C ILE A 18 26.43 -0.83 74.08
N ILE A 19 25.21 -0.85 74.64
CA ILE A 19 23.98 -0.99 73.86
C ILE A 19 23.80 0.19 72.90
N ILE A 20 23.99 1.43 73.37
CA ILE A 20 23.87 2.64 72.54
C ILE A 20 24.90 2.64 71.42
N ILE A 21 26.17 2.28 71.70
CA ILE A 21 27.22 2.15 70.68
C ILE A 21 26.85 1.06 69.68
N GLY A 22 26.36 -0.09 70.14
CA GLY A 22 25.90 -1.18 69.27
C GLY A 22 24.78 -0.75 68.33
N ILE A 23 23.78 -0.02 68.84
CA ILE A 23 22.69 0.55 68.05
C ILE A 23 23.23 1.57 67.03
N ALA A 24 24.13 2.45 67.44
CA ALA A 24 24.73 3.45 66.55
C ALA A 24 25.53 2.80 65.42
N VAL A 25 26.33 1.78 65.72
CA VAL A 25 27.09 1.00 64.72
C VAL A 25 26.15 0.23 63.79
N PHE A 26 25.06 -0.35 64.30
CA PHE A 26 24.04 -1.01 63.48
C PHE A 26 23.38 -0.04 62.50
N PHE A 27 22.92 1.14 62.96
CA PHE A 27 22.33 2.14 62.07
C PHE A 27 23.34 2.71 61.07
N ALA A 28 24.57 2.97 61.49
CA ALA A 28 25.63 3.46 60.61
C ALA A 28 25.97 2.44 59.51
N SER A 29 26.14 1.17 59.89
CA SER A 29 26.41 0.09 58.93
C SER A 29 25.22 -0.13 58.00
N TYR A 30 23.99 -0.19 58.52
CA TYR A 30 22.77 -0.29 57.71
C TYR A 30 22.69 0.87 56.70
N TYR A 31 22.90 2.11 57.13
CA TYR A 31 22.89 3.28 56.25
C TYR A 31 23.98 3.21 55.19
N PHE A 32 25.19 2.78 55.55
CA PHE A 32 26.30 2.60 54.61
C PHE A 32 26.00 1.55 53.55
N PHE A 33 25.54 0.36 53.95
CA PHE A 33 25.19 -0.73 53.02
C PHE A 33 24.01 -0.35 52.12
N MET A 34 22.97 0.28 52.68
CA MET A 34 21.83 0.78 51.91
C MET A 34 22.24 1.86 50.91
N HIS A 35 23.09 2.80 51.31
CA HIS A 35 23.60 3.84 50.42
C HIS A 35 24.44 3.25 49.29
N LYS A 36 25.34 2.31 49.60
CA LYS A 36 26.17 1.60 48.61
C LYS A 36 25.30 0.83 47.61
N SER A 37 24.33 0.06 48.08
CA SER A 37 23.39 -0.69 47.24
C SER A 37 22.59 0.24 46.31
N LEU A 38 22.03 1.33 46.85
CA LEU A 38 21.31 2.34 46.08
C LEU A 38 22.19 3.03 45.02
N LYS A 39 23.45 3.30 45.35
CA LYS A 39 24.41 3.88 44.42
C LYS A 39 24.71 2.91 43.28
N THR A 40 25.07 1.66 43.58
CA THR A 40 25.33 0.63 42.56
C THR A 40 24.14 0.39 41.65
N TYR A 41 22.92 0.31 42.19
CA TYR A 41 21.70 0.22 41.38
C TYR A 41 21.59 1.39 40.39
N ARG A 42 21.76 2.63 40.86
CA ARG A 42 21.65 3.83 40.01
C ARG A 42 22.74 3.91 38.95
N ASP A 43 23.98 3.60 39.32
CA ASP A 43 25.12 3.66 38.41
C ASP A 43 24.95 2.65 37.27
N ASN A 44 24.57 1.41 37.59
CA ASN A 44 24.29 0.38 36.59
C ASN A 44 23.09 0.76 35.70
N LEU A 45 22.03 1.33 36.29
CA LEU A 45 20.86 1.77 35.56
C LEU A 45 21.18 2.91 34.60
N ASN A 46 21.99 3.88 35.02
CA ASN A 46 22.44 5.00 34.20
C ASN A 46 23.18 4.51 32.95
N ILE A 47 24.08 3.53 33.09
CA ILE A 47 24.80 2.94 31.94
C ILE A 47 23.81 2.39 30.91
N GLN A 48 22.79 1.63 31.35
CA GLN A 48 21.81 1.06 30.42
C GLN A 48 20.97 2.16 29.75
N ILE A 49 20.59 3.21 30.49
CA ILE A 49 19.78 4.32 29.97
C ILE A 49 20.56 5.18 28.98
N GLU A 50 21.84 5.45 29.24
CA GLU A 50 22.71 6.14 28.28
C GLU A 50 22.82 5.36 26.97
N ASN A 51 22.96 4.04 27.04
CA ASN A 51 22.96 3.18 25.86
C ASN A 51 21.62 3.21 25.11
N ILE A 52 20.49 3.13 25.82
CA ILE A 52 19.15 3.25 25.23
C ILE A 52 18.98 4.59 24.52
N ASN A 53 19.40 5.70 25.16
CA ASN A 53 19.32 7.03 24.55
C ASN A 53 20.18 7.12 23.27
N LYS A 54 21.40 6.55 23.27
CA LYS A 54 22.26 6.49 22.07
C LYS A 54 21.61 5.67 20.95
N ILE A 55 21.01 4.53 21.27
CA ILE A 55 20.27 3.70 20.30
C ILE A 55 19.13 4.51 19.69
N ASN A 56 18.38 5.25 20.52
CA ASN A 56 17.27 6.06 20.04
C ASN A 56 17.71 7.20 19.12
N VAL A 57 18.87 7.81 19.36
CA VAL A 57 19.43 8.84 18.47
C VAL A 57 19.94 8.26 17.14
N SER A 58 20.36 6.99 17.11
CA SER A 58 20.99 6.38 15.91
C SER A 58 20.14 6.39 14.63
N VAL A 59 18.82 6.61 14.74
CA VAL A 59 17.89 6.69 13.60
C VAL A 59 17.86 8.07 12.95
N GLU A 60 18.57 9.07 13.51
CA GLU A 60 18.64 10.45 13.01
C GLU A 60 19.01 10.52 11.53
N LYS A 61 19.91 9.64 11.08
CA LYS A 61 20.35 9.55 9.68
C LYS A 61 19.23 9.27 8.66
N PHE A 62 18.04 8.87 9.12
CA PHE A 62 16.89 8.60 8.27
C PHE A 62 15.88 9.75 8.20
N ILE A 63 16.12 10.86 8.90
CA ILE A 63 15.26 12.05 8.90
C ILE A 63 15.41 12.78 7.57
N GLY A 64 14.29 13.27 7.03
CA GLY A 64 14.28 14.13 5.85
C GLY A 64 14.70 13.44 4.54
N LEU A 65 14.83 12.11 4.51
CA LEU A 65 15.15 11.39 3.29
C LEU A 65 13.91 11.24 2.41
N ASP A 66 14.01 11.71 1.16
CA ASP A 66 12.94 11.58 0.14
C ASP A 66 12.70 10.12 -0.28
N ASN A 67 13.69 9.25 -0.09
CA ASN A 67 13.58 7.82 -0.35
C ASN A 67 14.21 7.00 0.77
N LEU A 68 13.48 5.99 1.24
CA LEU A 68 13.94 5.10 2.31
C LEU A 68 14.80 3.99 1.72
N ASN A 69 16.09 3.98 2.05
CA ASN A 69 16.93 2.80 1.84
C ASN A 69 16.43 1.67 2.75
N THR A 70 15.61 0.80 2.15
CA THR A 70 14.91 -0.30 2.84
C THR A 70 15.89 -1.24 3.54
N GLU A 71 17.00 -1.59 2.88
CA GLU A 71 18.00 -2.50 3.46
C GLU A 71 18.69 -1.86 4.67
N GLU A 72 19.10 -0.60 4.56
CA GLU A 72 19.77 0.10 5.65
C GLU A 72 18.87 0.29 6.87
N ILE A 73 17.59 0.60 6.65
CA ILE A 73 16.60 0.68 7.73
C ILE A 73 16.45 -0.69 8.39
N LEU A 74 16.23 -1.76 7.62
CA LEU A 74 16.08 -3.11 8.17
C LEU A 74 17.27 -3.50 9.03
N ASN A 75 18.49 -3.29 8.54
CA ASN A 75 19.73 -3.59 9.27
C ASN A 75 19.87 -2.74 10.54
N THR A 76 19.57 -1.43 10.46
CA THR A 76 19.65 -0.52 11.61
C THR A 76 18.62 -0.88 12.67
N MET A 77 17.37 -1.15 12.28
CA MET A 77 16.31 -1.55 13.21
C MET A 77 16.62 -2.88 13.89
N GLN A 78 17.14 -3.88 13.15
CA GLN A 78 17.57 -5.16 13.74
C GLN A 78 18.68 -4.97 14.78
N LYS A 79 19.70 -4.19 14.46
CA LYS A 79 20.79 -3.86 15.40
C LYS A 79 20.27 -3.16 16.66
N ASN A 80 19.35 -2.20 16.48
CA ASN A 80 18.74 -1.45 17.58
C ASN A 80 17.89 -2.36 18.47
N ILE A 81 17.09 -3.26 17.88
CA ILE A 81 16.32 -4.28 18.62
C ILE A 81 17.24 -5.14 19.48
N SER A 82 18.28 -5.74 18.89
CA SER A 82 19.22 -6.61 19.62
C SER A 82 19.90 -5.86 20.78
N SER A 83 20.27 -4.60 20.54
CA SER A 83 20.91 -3.77 21.56
C SER A 83 19.94 -3.38 22.68
N LEU A 84 18.70 -3.02 22.35
CA LEU A 84 17.66 -2.75 23.36
C LEU A 84 17.29 -4.00 24.16
N GLN A 85 17.25 -5.18 23.53
CA GLN A 85 17.00 -6.45 24.23
C GLN A 85 18.10 -6.76 25.25
N SER A 86 19.37 -6.50 24.89
CA SER A 86 20.50 -6.64 25.84
C SER A 86 20.37 -5.68 27.02
N ASN A 87 20.08 -4.40 26.77
CA ASN A 87 19.83 -3.42 27.84
C ASN A 87 18.62 -3.82 28.71
N LEU A 88 17.54 -4.31 28.10
CA LEU A 88 16.34 -4.78 28.81
C LEU A 88 16.65 -5.95 29.75
N TYR A 89 17.42 -6.93 29.27
CA TYR A 89 17.88 -8.05 30.09
C TYR A 89 18.68 -7.57 31.29
N ASN A 90 19.64 -6.66 31.07
CA ASN A 90 20.45 -6.09 32.14
C ASN A 90 19.59 -5.32 33.15
N ILE A 91 18.63 -4.51 32.69
CA ILE A 91 17.72 -3.75 33.55
C ILE A 91 16.89 -4.71 34.41
N ARG A 92 16.29 -5.75 33.83
CA ARG A 92 15.46 -6.73 34.56
C ARG A 92 16.22 -7.46 35.67
N ASN A 93 17.54 -7.61 35.52
CA ASN A 93 18.40 -8.27 36.52
C ASN A 93 18.89 -7.31 37.63
N LEU A 94 18.56 -6.02 37.56
CA LEU A 94 18.83 -5.09 38.66
C LEU A 94 17.78 -5.26 39.76
N ASN A 95 18.21 -5.17 41.01
CA ASN A 95 17.31 -5.24 42.16
C ASN A 95 16.89 -3.82 42.59
N PRO A 96 15.69 -3.33 42.22
CA PRO A 96 15.22 -2.02 42.67
C PRO A 96 14.86 -2.08 44.16
N THR A 97 15.25 -1.04 44.90
CA THR A 97 14.67 -0.82 46.24
C THR A 97 13.18 -0.50 46.14
N LYS A 98 12.40 -0.72 47.21
CA LYS A 98 10.96 -0.40 47.27
C LYS A 98 10.63 1.01 46.77
N LYS A 99 11.52 1.98 47.02
CA LYS A 99 11.40 3.37 46.55
C LYS A 99 11.31 3.53 45.03
N TYR A 100 11.95 2.64 44.27
CA TYR A 100 12.06 2.74 42.80
C TYR A 100 11.34 1.63 42.05
N SER A 101 10.55 0.78 42.72
CA SER A 101 9.89 -0.37 42.09
C SER A 101 9.00 0.03 40.91
N ASP A 102 8.12 1.01 41.08
CA ASP A 102 7.23 1.47 40.00
C ASP A 102 8.00 2.12 38.85
N ASN A 103 9.01 2.93 39.17
CA ASN A 103 9.88 3.56 38.18
C ASN A 103 10.65 2.51 37.37
N HIS A 104 11.09 1.44 38.03
CA HIS A 104 11.79 0.33 37.39
C HIS A 104 10.85 -0.45 36.45
N LYS A 105 9.61 -0.70 36.88
CA LYS A 105 8.57 -1.31 36.04
C LYS A 105 8.24 -0.44 34.82
N ASN A 106 8.06 0.86 35.01
CA ASN A 106 7.82 1.80 33.92
C ASN A 106 8.99 1.84 32.93
N LEU A 107 10.22 1.79 33.40
CA LEU A 107 11.39 1.70 32.53
C LEU A 107 11.38 0.44 31.68
N ILE A 108 11.12 -0.74 32.28
CA ILE A 108 11.00 -2.02 31.57
C ILE A 108 9.94 -1.91 30.47
N ASN A 109 8.73 -1.47 30.83
CA ASN A 109 7.62 -1.32 29.88
C ASN A 109 7.94 -0.34 28.74
N GLY A 110 8.64 0.75 29.04
CA GLY A 110 9.06 1.72 28.04
C GLY A 110 10.10 1.14 27.07
N VAL A 111 11.08 0.37 27.56
CA VAL A 111 12.08 -0.31 26.71
C VAL A 111 11.43 -1.41 25.86
N GLU A 112 10.48 -2.16 26.42
CA GLU A 112 9.70 -3.15 25.66
C GLU A 112 8.91 -2.50 24.52
N ASN A 113 8.21 -1.40 24.78
CA ASN A 113 7.50 -0.67 23.73
C ASN A 113 8.44 -0.05 22.70
N ASN A 114 9.62 0.43 23.12
CA ASN A 114 10.64 0.92 22.20
C ASN A 114 11.14 -0.17 21.24
N ILE A 115 11.32 -1.41 21.73
CA ILE A 115 11.60 -2.56 20.86
C ILE A 115 10.45 -2.81 19.87
N LEU A 116 9.20 -2.67 20.33
CA LEU A 116 8.02 -2.84 19.48
C LEU A 116 7.92 -1.77 18.38
N ILE A 117 8.34 -0.52 18.64
CA ILE A 117 8.46 0.52 17.61
C ILE A 117 9.33 0.02 16.45
N TYR A 118 10.56 -0.42 16.72
CA TYR A 118 11.49 -0.86 15.66
C TYR A 118 11.04 -2.15 14.97
N LYS A 119 10.41 -3.09 15.70
CA LYS A 119 9.79 -4.27 15.08
C LYS A 119 8.65 -3.89 14.13
N GLN A 120 7.88 -2.88 14.49
CA GLN A 120 6.76 -2.41 13.68
C GLN A 120 7.27 -1.68 12.42
N VAL A 121 8.35 -0.90 12.52
CA VAL A 121 9.04 -0.32 11.36
C VAL A 121 9.49 -1.43 10.38
N ILE A 122 10.14 -2.49 10.88
CA ILE A 122 10.52 -3.64 10.05
C ILE A 122 9.31 -4.26 9.37
N SER A 123 8.22 -4.46 10.12
CA SER A 123 6.99 -5.09 9.60
C SER A 123 6.36 -4.26 8.48
N ILE A 124 6.35 -2.94 8.62
CA ILE A 124 5.85 -2.02 7.60
C ILE A 124 6.72 -2.10 6.35
N VAL A 125 8.03 -2.02 6.49
CA VAL A 125 8.97 -2.06 5.37
C VAL A 125 8.88 -3.37 4.59
N LYS A 126 8.74 -4.50 5.29
CA LYS A 126 8.58 -5.83 4.66
C LYS A 126 7.24 -6.02 3.95
N ASN A 127 6.20 -5.27 4.35
CA ASN A 127 4.84 -5.39 3.82
C ASN A 127 4.39 -4.12 3.11
N LYS A 128 5.33 -3.42 2.45
CA LYS A 128 5.11 -2.11 1.82
C LYS A 128 4.09 -2.10 0.68
N GLU A 129 3.74 -3.26 0.14
CA GLU A 129 2.73 -3.45 -0.90
C GLU A 129 1.35 -3.82 -0.33
N SER A 130 1.27 -4.05 0.99
CA SER A 130 0.01 -4.45 1.63
C SER A 130 -1.01 -3.31 1.65
N LEU A 131 -2.28 -3.65 1.41
CA LEU A 131 -3.40 -2.72 1.61
C LEU A 131 -3.66 -2.40 3.10
N ASN A 132 -3.07 -3.18 4.01
CA ASN A 132 -3.27 -3.04 5.46
C ASN A 132 -2.27 -2.10 6.14
N LEU A 133 -1.45 -1.35 5.39
CA LEU A 133 -0.42 -0.47 5.95
C LEU A 133 -0.98 0.58 6.95
N ASN A 134 -2.24 0.99 6.83
CA ASN A 134 -2.87 1.90 7.79
C ASN A 134 -2.95 1.31 9.21
N SER A 135 -3.26 0.01 9.36
CA SER A 135 -3.33 -0.63 10.68
C SER A 135 -1.94 -0.75 11.32
N PHE A 136 -0.92 -0.96 10.50
CA PHE A 136 0.47 -0.97 10.94
C PHE A 136 0.95 0.40 11.42
N LEU A 137 0.55 1.49 10.75
CA LEU A 137 0.85 2.85 11.20
C LEU A 137 0.15 3.19 12.53
N ASN A 138 -1.11 2.77 12.71
CA ASN A 138 -1.82 2.98 13.99
C ASN A 138 -1.13 2.23 15.14
N THR A 139 -0.68 1.00 14.87
CA THR A 139 0.08 0.20 15.84
C THR A 139 1.41 0.87 16.19
N LEU A 140 2.13 1.43 15.20
CA LEU A 140 3.38 2.16 15.42
C LEU A 140 3.16 3.40 16.32
N GLU A 141 2.10 4.16 16.07
CA GLU A 141 1.74 5.34 16.86
C GLU A 141 1.38 5.00 18.30
N LYS A 142 0.70 3.86 18.51
CA LYS A 142 0.43 3.35 19.85
C LYS A 142 1.73 3.05 20.60
N TYR A 143 2.64 2.26 20.01
CA TYR A 143 3.92 1.95 20.66
C TYR A 143 4.76 3.20 20.94
N LYS A 144 4.74 4.19 20.04
CA LYS A 144 5.38 5.49 20.26
C LYS A 144 4.80 6.20 21.49
N SER A 145 3.48 6.32 21.55
CA SER A 145 2.78 7.00 22.64
C SER A 145 2.99 6.30 23.99
N ASP A 146 2.86 4.96 24.00
CA ASP A 146 3.10 4.14 25.19
C ASP A 146 4.54 4.29 25.69
N THR A 147 5.53 4.28 24.78
CA THR A 147 6.94 4.49 25.13
C THR A 147 7.17 5.85 25.79
N ILE A 148 6.61 6.92 25.21
CA ILE A 148 6.71 8.29 25.76
C ILE A 148 6.10 8.33 27.18
N ASN A 149 4.90 7.77 27.36
CA ASN A 149 4.19 7.77 28.64
C ASN A 149 4.94 6.98 29.72
N TYR A 150 5.49 5.82 29.36
CA TYR A 150 6.28 5.02 30.29
C TYR A 150 7.57 5.74 30.69
N TYR A 151 8.32 6.29 29.72
CA TYR A 151 9.55 7.03 30.00
C TYR A 151 9.32 8.31 30.81
N SER A 152 8.24 9.06 30.55
CA SER A 152 7.90 10.25 31.34
C SER A 152 7.53 9.92 32.78
N SER A 153 7.09 8.69 33.04
CA SER A 153 6.75 8.20 34.38
C SER A 153 7.96 7.68 35.17
N VAL A 154 9.18 7.73 34.59
CA VAL A 154 10.43 7.34 35.26
C VAL A 154 11.06 8.56 35.93
N SER A 155 10.96 8.63 37.26
CA SER A 155 11.58 9.63 38.13
C SER A 155 12.58 8.98 39.08
N ILE A 156 13.80 8.76 38.58
CA ILE A 156 14.93 8.25 39.37
C ILE A 156 16.00 9.34 39.46
N LYS A 157 16.54 9.57 40.66
CA LYS A 157 17.49 10.67 40.91
C LYS A 157 18.69 10.56 39.97
N LYS A 158 18.97 11.64 39.20
CA LYS A 158 20.05 11.77 38.21
C LYS A 158 19.96 10.82 37.01
N VAL A 159 18.81 10.20 36.79
CA VAL A 159 18.53 9.33 35.66
C VAL A 159 17.54 10.06 34.75
N LYS A 160 17.83 10.17 33.45
CA LYS A 160 16.92 10.76 32.47
C LYS A 160 16.78 9.85 31.26
N ILE A 161 15.59 9.31 31.06
CA ILE A 161 15.23 8.57 29.86
C ILE A 161 14.14 9.32 29.11
N LYS A 162 14.24 9.37 27.79
CA LYS A 162 13.21 9.92 26.92
C LYS A 162 13.30 9.27 25.55
N LEU A 163 12.19 9.30 24.82
CA LEU A 163 12.25 9.14 23.38
C LEU A 163 12.75 10.48 22.81
N PRO A 164 13.94 10.55 22.21
CA PRO A 164 14.54 11.79 21.78
C PRO A 164 13.87 12.31 20.50
N ASN A 165 14.07 13.59 20.18
CA ASN A 165 13.37 14.25 19.07
C ASN A 165 13.76 13.62 17.72
N GLU A 166 14.98 13.13 17.61
CA GLU A 166 15.52 12.41 16.47
C GLU A 166 14.66 11.18 16.15
N THR A 167 14.31 10.37 17.15
CA THR A 167 13.39 9.25 16.95
C THR A 167 11.98 9.71 16.61
N ILE A 168 11.48 10.76 17.28
CA ILE A 168 10.13 11.28 17.04
C ILE A 168 10.00 11.79 15.60
N ASN A 169 10.98 12.55 15.13
CA ASN A 169 11.05 13.10 13.77
C ASN A 169 11.19 11.99 12.74
N PHE A 170 12.09 11.02 12.98
CA PHE A 170 12.20 9.83 12.13
C PHE A 170 10.85 9.12 11.96
N LEU A 171 10.13 8.86 13.06
CA LEU A 171 8.84 8.18 12.99
C LEU A 171 7.77 9.01 12.26
N ALA A 172 7.81 10.33 12.38
CA ALA A 172 6.92 11.24 11.66
C ALA A 172 7.19 11.22 10.14
N ASP A 173 8.45 11.31 9.74
CA ASP A 173 8.86 11.25 8.33
C ASP A 173 8.57 9.88 7.73
N PHE A 174 8.87 8.81 8.47
CA PHE A 174 8.55 7.45 8.09
C PHE A 174 7.05 7.27 7.86
N LYS A 175 6.21 7.76 8.77
CA LYS A 175 4.75 7.73 8.60
C LYS A 175 4.31 8.48 7.34
N LYS A 176 4.83 9.67 7.09
CA LYS A 176 4.50 10.47 5.91
C LYS A 176 4.88 9.74 4.61
N TYR A 177 6.07 9.13 4.58
CA TYR A 177 6.52 8.31 3.46
C TYR A 177 5.55 7.14 3.20
N ILE A 178 5.18 6.40 4.25
CA ILE A 178 4.27 5.25 4.12
C ILE A 178 2.86 5.68 3.71
N GLN A 179 2.36 6.83 4.18
CA GLN A 179 1.07 7.38 3.73
C GLN A 179 1.08 7.71 2.24
N LYS A 180 2.18 8.27 1.72
CA LYS A 180 2.35 8.50 0.27
C LYS A 180 2.32 7.17 -0.48
N LEU A 181 3.01 6.15 0.03
CA LEU A 181 3.03 4.82 -0.56
C LEU A 181 1.64 4.16 -0.58
N ILE A 182 0.87 4.27 0.50
CA ILE A 182 -0.52 3.77 0.58
C ILE A 182 -1.35 4.37 -0.55
N LYS A 183 -1.28 5.69 -0.75
CA LYS A 183 -2.00 6.36 -1.82
C LYS A 183 -1.60 5.80 -3.19
N THR A 184 -0.30 5.68 -3.46
CA THR A 184 0.20 5.10 -4.71
C THR A 184 -0.30 3.67 -4.93
N ASN A 185 -0.31 2.82 -3.89
CA ASN A 185 -0.80 1.45 -4.01
C ASN A 185 -2.30 1.40 -4.34
N VAL A 186 -3.10 2.27 -3.72
CA VAL A 186 -4.54 2.39 -4.01
C VAL A 186 -4.77 2.87 -5.44
N ASP A 187 -4.06 3.91 -5.87
CA ASP A 187 -4.16 4.45 -7.23
C ASP A 187 -3.77 3.40 -8.29
N ASN A 188 -2.73 2.60 -8.01
CA ASN A 188 -2.31 1.49 -8.86
C ASN A 188 -3.35 0.36 -8.93
N GLU A 189 -3.94 -0.02 -7.80
CA GLU A 189 -5.00 -1.04 -7.75
C GLU A 189 -6.26 -0.60 -8.49
N ILE A 190 -6.67 0.66 -8.35
CA ILE A 190 -7.79 1.22 -9.11
C ILE A 190 -7.48 1.18 -10.60
N SER A 191 -6.29 1.65 -11.00
CA SER A 191 -5.86 1.67 -12.40
C SER A 191 -5.86 0.25 -13.00
N LYS A 192 -5.33 -0.73 -12.25
CA LYS A 192 -5.32 -2.14 -12.67
C LYS A 192 -6.73 -2.70 -12.86
N LYS A 193 -7.65 -2.43 -11.94
CA LYS A 193 -9.06 -2.85 -12.05
C LYS A 193 -9.75 -2.22 -13.27
N GLN A 194 -9.50 -0.94 -13.52
CA GLN A 194 -10.03 -0.24 -14.69
C GLN A 194 -9.48 -0.84 -15.99
N THR A 195 -8.18 -1.12 -16.06
CA THR A 195 -7.54 -1.78 -17.21
C THR A 195 -8.12 -3.17 -17.48
N ILE A 196 -8.26 -4.02 -16.46
CA ILE A 196 -8.86 -5.35 -16.60
C ILE A 196 -10.31 -5.24 -17.12
N SER A 197 -11.11 -4.38 -16.49
CA SER A 197 -12.52 -4.18 -16.89
C SER A 197 -12.63 -3.69 -18.33
N PHE A 198 -11.75 -2.78 -18.76
CA PHE A 198 -11.68 -2.28 -20.13
C PHE A 198 -11.30 -3.38 -21.12
N ILE A 199 -10.30 -4.21 -20.80
CA ILE A 199 -9.87 -5.34 -21.64
C ILE A 199 -11.01 -6.36 -21.81
N ASP A 200 -11.65 -6.76 -20.71
CA ASP A 200 -12.75 -7.73 -20.73
C ASP A 200 -13.92 -7.22 -21.56
N TYR A 201 -14.25 -5.93 -21.40
CA TYR A 201 -15.32 -5.30 -22.16
C TYR A 201 -15.01 -5.24 -23.66
N LEU A 202 -13.78 -4.84 -24.03
CA LEU A 202 -13.38 -4.82 -25.44
C LEU A 202 -13.32 -6.23 -26.03
N ASN A 203 -12.95 -7.26 -25.28
CA ASN A 203 -13.00 -8.64 -25.76
C ASN A 203 -14.42 -9.06 -26.14
N ASP A 204 -15.40 -8.77 -25.28
CA ASP A 204 -16.81 -9.06 -25.57
C ASP A 204 -17.31 -8.29 -26.81
N ILE A 205 -16.96 -7.01 -26.90
CA ILE A 205 -17.29 -6.17 -28.05
C ILE A 205 -16.64 -6.69 -29.35
N VAL A 206 -15.40 -7.17 -29.30
CA VAL A 206 -14.71 -7.78 -30.44
C VAL A 206 -15.44 -9.03 -30.93
N ILE A 207 -15.89 -9.89 -30.01
CA ILE A 207 -16.68 -11.08 -30.37
C ILE A 207 -17.99 -10.65 -31.05
N LYS A 208 -18.71 -9.68 -30.47
CA LYS A 208 -19.95 -9.14 -31.05
C LYS A 208 -19.72 -8.55 -32.43
N PHE A 209 -18.65 -7.77 -32.62
CA PHE A 209 -18.31 -7.19 -33.91
C PHE A 209 -17.93 -8.26 -34.94
N ASN A 210 -17.16 -9.29 -34.58
CA ASN A 210 -16.82 -10.38 -35.50
C ASN A 210 -18.06 -11.15 -35.98
N ASN A 211 -19.05 -11.36 -35.10
CA ASN A 211 -20.30 -12.01 -35.46
C ASN A 211 -21.19 -11.11 -36.35
N LEU A 212 -21.07 -9.78 -36.19
CA LEU A 212 -21.83 -8.80 -36.94
C LEU A 212 -21.22 -8.54 -38.33
N LYS A 213 -19.88 -8.43 -38.39
CA LYS A 213 -19.11 -8.05 -39.57
C LYS A 213 -19.29 -9.08 -40.68
N THR A 214 -20.12 -8.72 -41.64
CA THR A 214 -20.44 -9.55 -42.80
C THR A 214 -20.03 -8.84 -44.08
N ASP A 215 -19.30 -9.54 -44.96
CA ASP A 215 -19.11 -9.13 -46.35
C ASP A 215 -20.28 -9.65 -47.19
N TYR A 216 -21.24 -8.78 -47.45
CA TYR A 216 -22.39 -9.07 -48.30
C TYR A 216 -22.03 -9.02 -49.80
N ILE A 217 -20.94 -8.37 -50.20
CA ILE A 217 -20.55 -8.25 -51.62
C ILE A 217 -20.08 -9.60 -52.15
N GLY A 218 -19.27 -10.32 -51.38
CA GLY A 218 -18.77 -11.65 -51.75
C GLY A 218 -19.88 -12.63 -52.12
N ASN A 219 -21.08 -12.48 -51.53
CA ASN A 219 -22.21 -13.40 -51.69
C ASN A 219 -23.45 -12.77 -52.36
N ILE A 220 -23.36 -11.52 -52.84
CA ILE A 220 -24.53 -10.73 -53.23
C ILE A 220 -25.36 -11.40 -54.34
N LYS A 221 -24.69 -12.02 -55.33
CA LYS A 221 -25.35 -12.71 -56.44
C LYS A 221 -26.15 -13.93 -55.98
N GLN A 222 -25.59 -14.69 -55.04
CA GLN A 222 -26.24 -15.88 -54.48
C GLN A 222 -27.38 -15.50 -53.53
N GLY A 223 -27.20 -14.43 -52.74
CA GLY A 223 -28.26 -13.88 -51.88
C GLY A 223 -29.46 -13.39 -52.68
N LEU A 224 -29.21 -12.63 -53.76
CA LEU A 224 -30.27 -12.11 -54.63
C LEU A 224 -31.04 -13.20 -55.37
N THR A 225 -30.38 -14.29 -55.79
CA THR A 225 -31.06 -15.43 -56.45
C THR A 225 -31.82 -16.33 -55.50
N SER A 226 -31.43 -16.39 -54.23
CA SER A 226 -32.05 -17.29 -53.23
C SER A 226 -33.17 -16.63 -52.42
N THR A 227 -33.03 -15.36 -52.06
CA THR A 227 -33.91 -14.66 -51.10
C THR A 227 -34.51 -13.36 -51.64
N GLY A 228 -33.98 -12.83 -52.75
CA GLY A 228 -34.42 -11.59 -53.38
C GLY A 228 -33.97 -10.31 -52.63
N TYR A 229 -34.15 -9.16 -53.28
CA TYR A 229 -33.70 -7.85 -52.76
C TYR A 229 -34.30 -7.51 -51.38
N SER A 230 -35.59 -7.77 -51.16
CA SER A 230 -36.27 -7.41 -49.91
C SER A 230 -35.72 -8.14 -48.68
N SER A 231 -35.36 -9.43 -48.81
CA SER A 231 -34.79 -10.19 -47.69
C SER A 231 -33.38 -9.68 -47.37
N LEU A 232 -32.53 -9.50 -48.38
CA LEU A 232 -31.17 -9.01 -48.19
C LEU A 232 -31.14 -7.59 -47.58
N LEU A 233 -32.05 -6.70 -48.00
CA LEU A 233 -32.18 -5.37 -47.43
C LEU A 233 -32.66 -5.40 -45.97
N ASN A 234 -33.52 -6.36 -45.60
CA ASN A 234 -33.91 -6.59 -44.20
C ASN A 234 -32.71 -7.07 -43.36
N ASP A 235 -31.95 -8.05 -43.85
CA ASP A 235 -30.75 -8.55 -43.14
C ASP A 235 -29.74 -7.41 -42.90
N ILE A 236 -29.55 -6.54 -43.90
CA ILE A 236 -28.70 -5.35 -43.79
C ILE A 236 -29.25 -4.36 -42.76
N ALA A 237 -30.57 -4.14 -42.70
CA ALA A 237 -31.20 -3.25 -41.72
C ALA A 237 -31.11 -3.79 -40.29
N GLU A 238 -31.22 -5.11 -40.09
CA GLU A 238 -30.97 -5.76 -38.80
C GLU A 238 -29.51 -5.61 -38.39
N ASN A 239 -28.57 -5.79 -39.33
CA ASN A 239 -27.14 -5.57 -39.09
C ASN A 239 -26.83 -4.11 -38.72
N GLU A 240 -27.43 -3.14 -39.42
CA GLU A 240 -27.35 -1.70 -39.11
C GLU A 240 -27.85 -1.38 -37.69
N SER A 241 -28.94 -2.02 -37.27
CA SER A 241 -29.51 -1.88 -35.92
C SER A 241 -28.58 -2.47 -34.85
N ALA A 242 -28.02 -3.65 -35.11
CA ALA A 242 -27.06 -4.30 -34.22
C ALA A 242 -25.73 -3.51 -34.12
N LEU A 243 -25.27 -2.90 -35.22
CA LEU A 243 -24.12 -1.99 -35.21
C LEU A 243 -24.38 -0.75 -34.34
N SER A 244 -25.57 -0.18 -34.44
CA SER A 244 -25.97 0.98 -33.64
C SER A 244 -26.03 0.65 -32.14
N ALA A 245 -26.55 -0.53 -31.80
CA ALA A 245 -26.52 -1.04 -30.42
C ALA A 245 -25.09 -1.26 -29.92
N LEU A 246 -24.18 -1.77 -30.77
CA LEU A 246 -22.77 -1.95 -30.41
C LEU A 246 -22.07 -0.61 -30.16
N LYS A 247 -22.33 0.42 -30.99
CA LYS A 247 -21.83 1.79 -30.77
C LYS A 247 -22.35 2.39 -29.46
N ALA A 248 -23.64 2.21 -29.16
CA ALA A 248 -24.23 2.68 -27.91
C ALA A 248 -23.58 2.00 -26.69
N ASN A 249 -23.37 0.67 -26.76
CA ASN A 249 -22.65 -0.06 -25.71
C ASN A 249 -21.21 0.45 -25.54
N LEU A 250 -20.53 0.81 -26.62
CA LEU A 250 -19.16 1.31 -26.52
C LEU A 250 -19.09 2.70 -25.84
N SER A 251 -20.11 3.54 -26.00
CA SER A 251 -20.14 4.91 -25.46
C SER A 251 -20.19 5.02 -23.93
N ILE A 252 -20.61 3.95 -23.23
CA ILE A 252 -20.66 3.91 -21.77
C ILE A 252 -19.36 3.42 -21.12
N LEU A 253 -18.37 3.05 -21.94
CA LEU A 253 -17.11 2.49 -21.46
C LEU A 253 -16.22 3.57 -20.84
N THR A 254 -15.81 3.36 -19.59
CA THR A 254 -14.78 4.19 -18.97
C THR A 254 -13.41 3.83 -19.55
N ILE A 255 -12.71 4.83 -20.09
CA ILE A 255 -11.41 4.63 -20.76
C ILE A 255 -10.29 4.78 -19.72
N PRO A 256 -9.51 3.71 -19.44
CA PRO A 256 -8.36 3.79 -18.54
C PRO A 256 -7.20 4.56 -19.17
N LYS A 257 -6.19 4.88 -18.35
CA LYS A 257 -4.95 5.51 -18.83
C LYS A 257 -4.35 4.70 -19.98
N ASN A 258 -3.91 5.40 -21.03
CA ASN A 258 -3.35 4.84 -22.27
C ASN A 258 -4.32 3.99 -23.12
N GLY A 259 -5.60 3.85 -22.74
CA GLY A 259 -6.60 3.09 -23.50
C GLY A 259 -7.23 3.87 -24.67
N THR A 260 -7.02 5.18 -24.74
CA THR A 260 -7.60 6.07 -25.76
C THR A 260 -7.28 5.64 -27.19
N PRO A 261 -6.02 5.32 -27.58
CA PRO A 261 -5.72 4.92 -28.95
C PRO A 261 -6.47 3.64 -29.37
N THR A 262 -6.58 2.66 -28.47
CA THR A 262 -7.34 1.42 -28.70
C THR A 262 -8.82 1.72 -28.88
N TYR A 263 -9.40 2.55 -28.01
CA TYR A 263 -10.80 2.96 -28.08
C TYR A 263 -11.12 3.70 -29.39
N GLU A 264 -10.33 4.71 -29.74
CA GLU A 264 -10.52 5.52 -30.95
C GLU A 264 -10.37 4.68 -32.22
N SER A 265 -9.40 3.76 -32.26
CA SER A 265 -9.24 2.87 -33.41
C SER A 265 -10.45 1.93 -33.58
N PHE A 266 -11.08 1.51 -32.48
CA PHE A 266 -12.29 0.71 -32.57
C PHE A 266 -13.50 1.52 -33.03
N ILE A 267 -13.68 2.74 -32.53
CA ILE A 267 -14.71 3.68 -33.01
C ILE A 267 -14.59 3.85 -34.53
N LYS A 268 -13.37 4.09 -35.02
CA LYS A 268 -13.11 4.21 -36.46
C LYS A 268 -13.51 2.96 -37.24
N THR A 269 -13.26 1.78 -36.69
CA THR A 269 -13.70 0.51 -37.31
C THR A 269 -15.23 0.46 -37.46
N LEU A 270 -15.97 0.87 -36.42
CA LEU A 270 -17.44 0.89 -36.47
C LEU A 270 -17.99 1.97 -37.40
N GLU A 271 -17.27 3.08 -37.58
CA GLU A 271 -17.60 4.12 -38.56
C GLU A 271 -17.39 3.63 -40.00
N SER A 272 -16.24 3.03 -40.29
CA SER A 272 -15.96 2.41 -41.60
C SER A 272 -16.99 1.35 -41.94
N TYR A 273 -17.41 0.52 -40.97
CA TYR A 273 -18.42 -0.51 -41.21
C TYR A 273 -19.82 0.07 -41.44
N HIS A 274 -20.15 1.16 -40.76
CA HIS A 274 -21.39 1.88 -41.00
C HIS A 274 -21.44 2.47 -42.41
N SER A 275 -20.35 3.11 -42.87
CA SER A 275 -20.25 3.64 -44.23
C SER A 275 -20.44 2.55 -45.29
N TYR A 276 -19.78 1.40 -45.09
CA TYR A 276 -19.98 0.22 -45.94
C TYR A 276 -21.45 -0.20 -46.04
N ILE A 277 -22.13 -0.36 -44.89
CA ILE A 277 -23.53 -0.78 -44.83
C ILE A 277 -24.45 0.24 -45.54
N GLN A 278 -24.25 1.54 -45.32
CA GLN A 278 -25.03 2.59 -45.99
C GLN A 278 -24.85 2.57 -47.50
N ASN A 279 -23.60 2.50 -47.96
CA ASN A 279 -23.27 2.53 -49.37
C ASN A 279 -23.78 1.26 -50.08
N LEU A 280 -23.64 0.09 -49.45
CA LEU A 280 -24.19 -1.16 -49.96
C LEU A 280 -25.71 -1.11 -50.11
N LYS A 281 -26.41 -0.60 -49.10
CA LYS A 281 -27.87 -0.42 -49.11
C LYS A 281 -28.31 0.53 -50.24
N TYR A 282 -27.58 1.61 -50.46
CA TYR A 282 -27.82 2.54 -51.58
C TYR A 282 -27.65 1.84 -52.94
N ASN A 283 -26.58 1.07 -53.11
CA ASN A 283 -26.30 0.34 -54.35
C ASN A 283 -27.33 -0.75 -54.63
N LEU A 284 -27.76 -1.51 -53.62
CA LEU A 284 -28.82 -2.52 -53.75
C LEU A 284 -30.17 -1.91 -54.16
N ASN A 285 -30.56 -0.79 -53.53
CA ASN A 285 -31.79 -0.07 -53.91
C ASN A 285 -31.71 0.46 -55.35
N THR A 286 -30.55 1.00 -55.74
CA THR A 286 -30.32 1.48 -57.11
C THR A 286 -30.41 0.33 -58.11
N GLU A 287 -29.80 -0.82 -57.82
CA GLU A 287 -29.88 -2.01 -58.66
C GLU A 287 -31.34 -2.49 -58.80
N GLN A 288 -32.08 -2.58 -57.69
CA GLN A 288 -33.49 -3.02 -57.69
C GLN A 288 -34.38 -2.12 -58.55
N LEU A 289 -34.21 -0.80 -58.44
CA LEU A 289 -34.96 0.18 -59.24
C LEU A 289 -34.59 0.10 -60.72
N THR A 290 -33.32 -0.14 -61.05
CA THR A 290 -32.83 -0.17 -62.43
C THR A 290 -33.13 -1.50 -63.13
N TYR A 291 -33.11 -2.64 -62.43
CA TYR A 291 -33.48 -3.96 -62.98
C TYR A 291 -34.97 -4.10 -63.28
N SER A 292 -35.80 -3.28 -62.64
CA SER A 292 -37.24 -3.21 -62.92
C SER A 292 -37.54 -2.55 -64.28
N SER A 293 -36.53 -1.98 -64.95
CA SER A 293 -36.61 -1.34 -66.26
C SER A 293 -35.52 -1.87 -67.20
N ASP A 294 -35.84 -2.88 -68.03
CA ASP A 294 -35.08 -3.47 -69.15
C ASP A 294 -33.52 -3.44 -69.18
N VAL A 295 -32.96 -4.66 -69.24
CA VAL A 295 -31.62 -5.11 -69.74
C VAL A 295 -30.39 -4.25 -69.37
N ILE A 296 -29.81 -4.52 -68.20
CA ILE A 296 -28.49 -3.99 -67.82
C ILE A 296 -27.37 -4.93 -68.28
N LYS A 297 -26.32 -4.38 -68.91
CA LYS A 297 -25.07 -5.08 -69.23
C LYS A 297 -24.32 -5.43 -67.93
N LYS A 298 -23.83 -6.67 -67.83
CA LYS A 298 -23.09 -7.25 -66.69
C LYS A 298 -21.94 -6.37 -66.15
N ASP A 299 -21.31 -5.56 -67.00
CA ASP A 299 -20.22 -4.63 -66.65
C ASP A 299 -20.66 -3.43 -65.80
N SER A 300 -21.92 -2.99 -65.94
CA SER A 300 -22.48 -1.87 -65.17
C SER A 300 -22.72 -2.23 -63.70
N ILE A 301 -22.99 -3.50 -63.41
CA ILE A 301 -23.26 -4.01 -62.05
C ILE A 301 -21.97 -4.12 -61.24
N ASN A 302 -20.86 -4.55 -61.85
CA ASN A 302 -19.57 -4.59 -61.15
C ASN A 302 -19.09 -3.19 -60.74
N LYS A 303 -19.33 -2.17 -61.57
CA LYS A 303 -19.04 -0.77 -61.23
C LYS A 303 -19.94 -0.22 -60.13
N LEU A 304 -21.20 -0.67 -60.06
CA LEU A 304 -22.15 -0.23 -59.03
C LEU A 304 -21.66 -0.54 -57.61
N TYR A 305 -21.01 -1.69 -57.42
CA TYR A 305 -20.53 -2.15 -56.10
C TYR A 305 -19.07 -1.85 -55.80
N GLU A 306 -18.35 -1.13 -56.68
CA GLU A 306 -16.92 -0.84 -56.54
C GLU A 306 -16.64 -0.03 -55.26
N SER A 307 -17.40 1.03 -55.01
CA SER A 307 -17.28 1.84 -53.80
C SER A 307 -17.60 1.07 -52.52
N SER A 308 -18.59 0.18 -52.54
CA SER A 308 -18.90 -0.67 -51.39
C SER A 308 -17.78 -1.68 -51.11
N ARG A 309 -17.07 -2.14 -52.14
CA ARG A 309 -15.91 -3.02 -51.97
C ARG A 309 -14.75 -2.28 -51.31
N GLU A 310 -14.44 -1.07 -51.78
CA GLU A 310 -13.44 -0.21 -51.17
C GLU A 310 -13.78 0.11 -49.70
N ASP A 311 -15.05 0.41 -49.39
CA ASP A 311 -15.48 0.63 -48.01
C ASP A 311 -15.23 -0.59 -47.12
N PHE A 312 -15.53 -1.81 -47.60
CA PHE A 312 -15.26 -3.02 -46.83
C PHE A 312 -13.77 -3.30 -46.65
N GLU A 313 -12.93 -3.02 -47.66
CA GLU A 313 -11.48 -3.09 -47.52
C GLU A 313 -10.96 -2.12 -46.45
N ASN A 314 -11.55 -0.93 -46.36
CA ASN A 314 -11.25 0.04 -45.30
C ASN A 314 -11.68 -0.47 -43.92
N VAL A 315 -12.81 -1.17 -43.81
CA VAL A 315 -13.22 -1.85 -42.57
C VAL A 315 -12.15 -2.84 -42.11
N GLU A 316 -11.69 -3.71 -43.00
CA GLU A 316 -10.67 -4.71 -42.67
C GLU A 316 -9.34 -4.06 -42.27
N LYS A 317 -8.98 -2.94 -42.91
CA LYS A 317 -7.77 -2.18 -42.57
C LYS A 317 -7.87 -1.54 -41.17
N ASP A 318 -8.96 -0.84 -40.89
CA ASP A 318 -9.17 -0.18 -39.60
C ASP A 318 -9.32 -1.20 -38.47
N TYR A 319 -9.98 -2.33 -38.74
CA TYR A 319 -10.13 -3.41 -37.77
C TYR A 319 -8.80 -4.06 -37.42
N ARG A 320 -7.94 -4.33 -38.41
CA ARG A 320 -6.57 -4.82 -38.15
C ARG A 320 -5.77 -3.85 -37.29
N LYS A 321 -5.83 -2.56 -37.61
CA LYS A 321 -5.17 -1.51 -36.82
C LYS A 321 -5.67 -1.49 -35.37
N PHE A 322 -6.98 -1.67 -35.16
CA PHE A 322 -7.56 -1.79 -33.83
C PHE A 322 -7.01 -3.02 -33.10
N LEU A 323 -6.97 -4.19 -33.74
CA LEU A 323 -6.45 -5.42 -33.12
C LEU A 323 -4.99 -5.26 -32.71
N ASP A 324 -4.17 -4.59 -33.51
CA ASP A 324 -2.79 -4.28 -33.17
C ASP A 324 -2.69 -3.42 -31.90
N PHE A 325 -3.42 -2.30 -31.84
CA PHE A 325 -3.47 -1.47 -30.65
C PHE A 325 -4.05 -2.18 -29.42
N PHE A 326 -5.03 -3.06 -29.61
CA PHE A 326 -5.64 -3.78 -28.52
C PHE A 326 -4.69 -4.84 -27.95
N ASN A 327 -3.94 -5.51 -28.82
CA ASN A 327 -2.92 -6.48 -28.40
C ASN A 327 -1.74 -5.78 -27.73
N GLU A 328 -1.31 -4.62 -28.22
CA GLU A 328 -0.29 -3.80 -27.56
C GLU A 328 -0.74 -3.39 -26.16
N TYR A 329 -1.97 -2.88 -26.03
CA TYR A 329 -2.55 -2.46 -24.75
C TYR A 329 -2.70 -3.62 -23.74
N LYS A 330 -3.04 -4.83 -24.19
CA LYS A 330 -3.11 -6.01 -23.31
C LYS A 330 -1.77 -6.43 -22.73
N ASN A 331 -0.68 -6.15 -23.45
CA ASN A 331 0.67 -6.62 -23.12
C ASN A 331 1.53 -5.56 -22.42
N SER A 332 1.01 -4.34 -22.24
CA SER A 332 1.68 -3.22 -21.55
C SER A 332 1.46 -3.24 -20.04
#